data_AF-A0AAD9VKD8-F1
#
_entry.id   AF-A0AAD9VKD8-F1
#
_cell.length_a   1.000
_cell.length_b   1.000
_cell.length_c   1.000
_cell.angle_alpha   90.00
_cell.angle_beta   90.00
_cell.angle_gamma   90.00
#
_symmetry.space_group_name_H-M   'P 1'
#
loop_
_entity.id
_entity.type
_entity.pdbx_description
1 polymer ?
#
loop_
_entity_poly.entity_id
_entity_poly.type
_entity_poly.pdbx_seq_one_letter_code
_entity_poly.pdbx_strand_id
1 'polypeptide(L)'
;TLRTEYSSFLQEYEALGDMSPTKATTSAQNTYYMPHHAVIRETSSTTKLRVVFNASQRTKGGCSLNDLLLMGPALQNDLISIILKWRIHRYVFSADIEKMYRQIRVHDDDAEYQRIVWRDEPSAPPRDFKLTTVTYGTAAGPYLALRTLQQLASDEESKFPLGAAALREDFYVDDLLAGAGDLNSALARQREISQLQEAGGFRLRKWISNDPALLQAIRQEDRLQPASRVLQLDERVRTLGIRWNAATDTFHF
;
A
#
# COMPACT_ATOMS: atom_id res chain seq x y z
N THR A 1 -24.56 -1.83 5.62
CA THR A 1 -25.01 -0.50 5.12
C THR A 1 -23.79 0.40 5.02
N LEU A 2 -23.85 1.50 4.24
CA LEU A 2 -22.74 2.44 4.08
C LEU A 2 -22.16 2.89 5.43
N ARG A 3 -23.03 3.27 6.38
CA ARG A 3 -22.63 3.68 7.73
C ARG A 3 -21.84 2.60 8.47
N THR A 4 -22.35 1.38 8.52
CA THR A 4 -21.69 0.27 9.25
C THR A 4 -20.32 -0.04 8.68
N GLU A 5 -20.17 -0.10 7.35
CA GLU A 5 -18.87 -0.35 6.71
C GLU A 5 -17.89 0.82 6.94
N TYR A 6 -18.40 2.05 6.91
CA TYR A 6 -17.60 3.26 7.19
C TYR A 6 -17.11 3.32 8.63
N SER A 7 -18.00 3.07 9.59
CA SER A 7 -17.65 2.98 11.02
C SER A 7 -16.65 1.86 11.26
N SER A 8 -16.88 0.67 10.69
CA SER A 8 -15.95 -0.46 10.82
C SER A 8 -14.56 -0.12 10.27
N PHE A 9 -14.46 0.61 9.15
CA PHE A 9 -13.19 1.05 8.60
C PHE A 9 -12.44 1.98 9.56
N LEU A 10 -13.12 3.00 10.11
CA LEU A 10 -12.46 3.96 11.01
C LEU A 10 -12.15 3.34 12.38
N GLN A 11 -13.02 2.49 12.91
CA GLN A 11 -12.72 1.71 14.12
C GLN A 11 -11.50 0.81 13.92
N GLU A 12 -11.32 0.20 12.74
CA GLU A 12 -10.11 -0.56 12.41
C GLU A 12 -8.86 0.33 12.41
N TYR A 13 -8.94 1.57 11.88
CA TYR A 13 -7.85 2.54 11.93
C TYR A 13 -7.44 2.88 13.37
N GLU A 14 -8.40 3.12 14.26
CA GLU A 14 -8.11 3.42 15.68
C GLU A 14 -7.56 2.19 16.39
N ALA A 15 -8.14 1.01 16.16
CA ALA A 15 -7.68 -0.25 16.77
C ALA A 15 -6.25 -0.64 16.37
N LEU A 16 -5.86 -0.35 15.12
CA LEU A 16 -4.50 -0.59 14.62
C LEU A 16 -3.51 0.54 14.96
N GLY A 17 -4.00 1.64 15.56
CA GLY A 17 -3.18 2.79 15.92
C GLY A 17 -2.80 3.69 14.73
N ASP A 18 -3.45 3.51 13.58
CA ASP A 18 -3.31 4.34 12.37
C ASP A 18 -4.03 5.69 12.49
N MET A 19 -4.90 5.81 13.48
CA MET A 19 -5.44 7.09 13.93
C MET A 19 -5.53 7.13 15.46
N SER A 20 -5.43 8.33 16.02
CA SER A 20 -5.55 8.54 17.47
C SER A 20 -6.40 9.77 17.79
N PRO A 21 -7.15 9.78 18.90
CA PRO A 21 -7.85 10.97 19.37
C PRO A 21 -6.85 12.10 19.63
N THR A 22 -7.16 13.32 19.20
CA THR A 22 -6.36 14.50 19.53
C THR A 22 -7.10 15.40 20.51
N LYS A 23 -6.35 16.15 21.33
CA LYS A 23 -6.93 17.13 22.25
C LYS A 23 -7.18 18.44 21.50
N ALA A 24 -8.30 19.09 21.79
CA ALA A 24 -8.66 20.39 21.22
C ALA A 24 -7.67 21.54 21.55
N THR A 25 -6.64 21.29 22.38
CA THR A 25 -5.72 22.29 22.92
C THR A 25 -4.48 22.57 22.07
N THR A 26 -4.21 21.80 21.00
CA THR A 26 -3.12 22.15 20.07
C THR A 26 -3.52 23.44 19.34
N SER A 27 -2.67 24.47 19.41
CA SER A 27 -2.96 25.79 18.84
C SER A 27 -3.46 25.64 17.40
N ALA A 28 -4.62 26.21 17.09
CA ALA A 28 -5.28 26.13 15.77
C ALA A 28 -4.42 26.62 14.59
N GLN A 29 -3.23 27.17 14.86
CA GLN A 29 -2.30 27.72 13.88
C GLN A 29 -1.55 26.65 13.07
N ASN A 30 -1.37 25.43 13.58
CA ASN A 30 -0.56 24.39 12.92
C ASN A 30 -1.34 23.09 12.71
N THR A 31 -2.56 23.19 12.21
CA THR A 31 -3.42 22.01 11.99
C THR A 31 -4.12 22.07 10.66
N TYR A 32 -4.36 20.92 10.05
CA TYR A 32 -5.16 20.80 8.84
C TYR A 32 -6.15 19.64 8.98
N TYR A 33 -7.42 19.92 8.69
CA TYR A 33 -8.50 18.94 8.74
C TYR A 33 -8.82 18.45 7.33
N MET A 34 -8.50 17.19 7.05
CA MET A 34 -8.84 16.50 5.81
C MET A 34 -10.32 16.10 5.84
N PRO A 35 -11.14 16.58 4.88
CA PRO A 35 -12.43 15.97 4.63
C PRO A 35 -12.24 14.52 4.21
N HIS A 36 -13.17 13.67 4.60
CA HIS A 36 -13.17 12.27 4.18
C HIS A 36 -14.53 11.79 3.73
N HIS A 37 -14.54 10.90 2.74
CA HIS A 37 -15.77 10.35 2.18
C HIS A 37 -15.59 8.91 1.73
N ALA A 38 -16.70 8.20 1.60
CA ALA A 38 -16.70 6.82 1.13
C ALA A 38 -16.62 6.77 -0.40
N VAL A 39 -15.82 5.84 -0.91
CA VAL A 39 -15.84 5.41 -2.32
C VAL A 39 -16.13 3.92 -2.35
N ILE A 40 -17.20 3.55 -3.06
CA ILE A 40 -17.59 2.16 -3.25
C ILE A 40 -16.90 1.61 -4.50
N ARG A 41 -16.08 0.57 -4.33
CA ARG A 41 -15.48 -0.20 -5.43
C ARG A 41 -16.16 -1.57 -5.48
N GLU A 42 -17.24 -1.67 -6.26
CA GLU A 42 -18.05 -2.90 -6.37
C GLU A 42 -17.26 -4.11 -6.86
N THR A 43 -16.19 -3.88 -7.63
CA THR A 43 -15.30 -4.92 -8.18
C THR A 43 -14.18 -5.34 -7.23
N SER A 44 -14.07 -4.73 -6.04
CA SER A 44 -13.06 -5.08 -5.05
C SER A 44 -13.37 -6.45 -4.42
N SER A 45 -12.40 -7.37 -4.47
CA SER A 45 -12.53 -8.71 -3.89
C SER A 45 -12.42 -8.75 -2.36
N THR A 46 -11.92 -7.68 -1.73
CA THR A 46 -11.63 -7.65 -0.28
C THR A 46 -12.56 -6.72 0.49
N THR A 47 -12.63 -5.44 0.12
CA THR A 47 -13.48 -4.46 0.81
C THR A 47 -14.19 -3.60 -0.23
N LYS A 48 -15.52 -3.61 -0.22
CA LYS A 48 -16.34 -2.81 -1.16
C LYS A 48 -16.26 -1.32 -0.87
N LEU A 49 -15.98 -0.93 0.38
CA LEU A 49 -15.84 0.47 0.80
C LEU A 49 -14.37 0.82 1.05
N ARG A 50 -13.95 1.98 0.53
CA ARG A 50 -12.72 2.66 0.93
C ARG A 50 -13.06 4.06 1.41
N VAL A 51 -12.39 4.54 2.45
CA VAL A 51 -12.47 5.95 2.87
C VAL A 51 -11.38 6.73 2.17
N VAL A 52 -11.71 7.85 1.54
CA VAL A 52 -10.72 8.73 0.90
C VAL A 52 -10.53 9.96 1.77
N PHE A 53 -9.28 10.24 2.16
CA PHE A 53 -8.88 11.46 2.85
C PHE A 53 -8.42 12.50 1.83
N ASN A 54 -9.06 13.67 1.80
CA ASN A 54 -8.81 14.68 0.78
C ASN A 54 -7.87 15.78 1.29
N ALA A 55 -6.57 15.62 1.01
CA ALA A 55 -5.56 16.64 1.30
C ALA A 55 -5.51 17.79 0.27
N SER A 56 -6.32 17.73 -0.79
CA SER A 56 -6.44 18.77 -1.82
C SER A 56 -7.57 19.77 -1.53
N GLN A 57 -8.31 19.62 -0.42
CA GLN A 57 -9.34 20.58 -0.06
C GLN A 57 -8.69 21.90 0.36
N ARG A 58 -9.00 22.99 -0.36
CA ARG A 58 -8.51 24.32 -0.01
C ARG A 58 -9.18 24.82 1.26
N THR A 59 -8.37 25.39 2.15
CA THR A 59 -8.85 26.07 3.37
C THR A 59 -9.39 27.46 3.03
N LYS A 60 -9.91 28.18 4.04
CA LYS A 60 -10.27 29.60 3.90
C LYS A 60 -9.10 30.48 3.44
N GLY A 61 -7.85 30.05 3.69
CA GLY A 61 -6.64 30.72 3.22
C GLY A 61 -6.32 30.46 1.74
N GLY A 62 -7.14 29.68 1.02
CA GLY A 62 -6.97 29.43 -0.42
C GLY A 62 -5.99 28.32 -0.77
N CYS A 63 -5.18 27.83 0.17
CA CYS A 63 -4.26 26.70 -0.03
C CYS A 63 -4.83 25.40 0.55
N SER A 64 -4.51 24.28 -0.10
CA SER A 64 -4.68 22.92 0.41
C SER A 64 -3.39 22.41 1.05
N LEU A 65 -3.45 21.28 1.78
CA LEU A 65 -2.25 20.65 2.31
C LEU A 65 -1.31 20.21 1.18
N ASN A 66 -1.86 19.67 0.10
CA ASN A 66 -1.09 19.25 -1.06
C ASN A 66 -0.39 20.39 -1.80
N ASP A 67 -0.88 21.63 -1.71
CA ASP A 67 -0.18 22.80 -2.26
C ASP A 67 1.07 23.17 -1.45
N LEU A 68 1.15 22.73 -0.19
CA LEU A 68 2.21 23.10 0.76
C LEU A 68 3.22 21.96 0.99
N LEU A 69 2.84 20.72 0.74
CA LEU A 69 3.71 19.56 0.88
C LEU A 69 4.73 19.49 -0.25
N LEU A 70 5.99 19.22 0.10
CA LEU A 70 7.00 18.86 -0.88
C LEU A 70 6.76 17.42 -1.34
N MET A 71 6.38 17.26 -2.61
CA MET A 71 6.05 15.95 -3.20
C MET A 71 7.23 14.96 -3.21
N GLY A 72 8.45 15.47 -3.33
CA GLY A 72 9.65 14.66 -3.60
C GLY A 72 9.71 14.18 -5.06
N PRO A 73 10.86 13.63 -5.48
CA PRO A 73 11.03 13.06 -6.82
C PRO A 73 10.17 11.79 -7.00
N ALA A 74 9.78 11.50 -8.25
CA ALA A 74 9.13 10.24 -8.57
C ALA A 74 10.16 9.09 -8.48
N LEU A 75 9.94 8.17 -7.53
CA LEU A 75 10.78 6.98 -7.30
C LEU A 75 10.17 5.69 -7.89
N GLN A 76 9.04 5.81 -8.57
CA GLN A 76 8.28 4.67 -9.06
C GLN A 76 8.98 4.05 -10.27
N ASN A 77 9.15 2.74 -10.24
CA ASN A 77 9.64 1.98 -11.37
C ASN A 77 8.59 1.92 -12.48
N ASP A 78 9.06 1.84 -13.73
CA ASP A 78 8.19 1.65 -14.88
C ASP A 78 7.55 0.25 -14.85
N LEU A 79 6.22 0.21 -14.79
CA LEU A 79 5.47 -1.05 -14.69
C LEU A 79 5.71 -1.97 -15.88
N ILE A 80 5.82 -1.41 -17.10
CA ILE A 80 6.06 -2.20 -18.31
C ILE A 80 7.43 -2.88 -18.22
N SER A 81 8.45 -2.15 -17.79
CA SER A 81 9.80 -2.69 -17.57
C SER A 81 9.81 -3.81 -16.53
N ILE A 82 9.09 -3.64 -15.42
CA ILE A 82 8.94 -4.69 -14.40
C ILE A 82 8.26 -5.92 -15.00
N ILE A 83 7.14 -5.75 -15.71
CA ILE A 83 6.40 -6.87 -16.32
C ILE A 83 7.28 -7.60 -17.34
N LEU A 84 7.99 -6.87 -18.20
CA LEU A 84 8.89 -7.46 -19.21
C LEU A 84 10.02 -8.25 -18.55
N LYS A 85 10.69 -7.69 -17.54
CA LYS A 85 11.72 -8.39 -16.74
C LYS A 85 11.14 -9.63 -16.09
N TRP A 86 9.97 -9.51 -15.47
CA TRP A 86 9.29 -10.63 -14.83
C TRP A 86 8.98 -11.77 -15.81
N ARG A 87 8.61 -11.46 -17.06
CA ARG A 87 8.35 -12.44 -18.13
C ARG A 87 9.58 -13.16 -18.68
N ILE A 88 10.80 -12.70 -18.39
CA ILE A 88 12.01 -13.44 -18.79
C ILE A 88 12.23 -14.68 -17.92
N HIS A 89 11.60 -14.73 -16.74
CA HIS A 89 11.80 -15.78 -15.76
C HIS A 89 10.93 -17.00 -16.05
N ARG A 90 11.49 -18.18 -15.82
CA ARG A 90 10.78 -19.46 -15.93
C ARG A 90 9.89 -19.71 -14.71
N TYR A 91 10.39 -19.34 -13.53
CA TYR A 91 9.70 -19.49 -12.25
C TYR A 91 9.38 -18.11 -11.72
N VAL A 92 8.09 -17.79 -11.62
CA VAL A 92 7.60 -16.45 -11.28
C VAL A 92 6.65 -16.51 -10.11
N PHE A 93 6.71 -15.47 -9.29
CA PHE A 93 5.77 -15.25 -8.19
C PHE A 93 5.43 -13.78 -8.05
N SER A 94 4.32 -13.52 -7.38
CA SER A 94 3.81 -12.18 -7.16
C SER A 94 3.08 -12.11 -5.83
N ALA A 95 3.16 -10.96 -5.15
CA ALA A 95 2.53 -10.69 -3.86
C ALA A 95 2.17 -9.21 -3.75
N ASP A 96 1.45 -8.80 -2.71
CA ASP A 96 1.15 -7.40 -2.38
C ASP A 96 1.61 -7.07 -0.95
N ILE A 97 2.04 -5.84 -0.70
CA ILE A 97 2.29 -5.36 0.66
C ILE A 97 0.93 -5.05 1.32
N GLU A 98 0.62 -5.71 2.44
CA GLU A 98 -0.61 -5.44 3.17
C GLU A 98 -0.62 -3.99 3.65
N LYS A 99 -1.55 -3.18 3.13
CA LYS A 99 -1.80 -1.83 3.65
C LYS A 99 -0.51 -0.97 3.70
N MET A 100 0.34 -1.04 2.67
CA MET A 100 1.68 -0.43 2.62
C MET A 100 1.80 0.94 3.30
N TYR A 101 0.96 1.91 2.94
CA TYR A 101 0.98 3.26 3.51
C TYR A 101 0.74 3.30 5.03
N ARG A 102 -0.12 2.40 5.53
CA ARG A 102 -0.47 2.28 6.97
C ARG A 102 0.65 1.63 7.78
N GLN A 103 1.64 1.02 7.16
CA GLN A 103 2.80 0.46 7.86
C GLN A 103 3.90 1.49 8.13
N ILE A 104 3.74 2.73 7.64
CA ILE A 104 4.75 3.78 7.75
C ILE A 104 4.21 4.89 8.64
N ARG A 105 4.84 5.10 9.81
CA ARG A 105 4.47 6.18 10.72
C ARG A 105 4.93 7.54 10.18
N VAL A 106 4.10 8.56 10.37
CA VAL A 106 4.51 9.96 10.20
C VAL A 106 5.05 10.50 11.52
N HIS A 107 5.88 11.54 11.45
CA HIS A 107 6.34 12.24 12.64
C HIS A 107 5.14 12.86 13.39
N ASP A 108 5.19 12.90 14.72
CA ASP A 108 4.06 13.38 15.53
C ASP A 108 3.66 14.83 15.22
N ASP A 109 4.64 15.67 14.88
CA ASP A 109 4.43 17.06 14.46
C ASP A 109 3.72 17.14 13.10
N ASP A 110 4.02 16.22 12.18
CA ASP A 110 3.40 16.18 10.86
C ASP A 110 1.98 15.60 10.90
N ALA A 111 1.72 14.68 11.85
CA ALA A 111 0.41 14.08 12.06
C ALA A 111 -0.67 15.12 12.39
N GLU A 112 -0.30 16.28 12.96
CA GLU A 112 -1.23 17.39 13.24
C GLU A 112 -1.80 18.05 11.97
N TYR A 113 -1.15 17.86 10.82
CA TYR A 113 -1.67 18.26 9.51
C TYR A 113 -2.54 17.17 8.86
N GLN A 114 -2.67 16.01 9.50
CA GLN A 114 -3.49 14.88 9.03
C GLN A 114 -4.73 14.67 9.93
N ARG A 115 -5.39 15.74 10.37
CA ARG A 115 -6.57 15.63 11.24
C ARG A 115 -7.84 15.29 10.48
N ILE A 116 -8.74 14.61 11.16
CA ILE A 116 -10.09 14.31 10.69
C ILE A 116 -11.12 14.53 11.80
N VAL A 117 -12.38 14.73 11.42
CA VAL A 117 -13.50 14.80 12.36
C VAL A 117 -14.41 13.61 12.14
N TRP A 118 -14.59 12.79 13.17
CA TRP A 118 -15.44 11.61 13.08
C TRP A 118 -16.27 11.39 14.35
N ARG A 119 -17.43 10.76 14.18
CA ARG A 119 -18.29 10.24 15.24
C ARG A 119 -18.91 8.94 14.77
N ASP A 120 -19.00 7.98 15.68
CA ASP A 120 -19.58 6.67 15.37
C ASP A 120 -21.12 6.69 15.42
N GLU A 121 -21.66 7.40 16.41
CA GLU A 121 -23.10 7.58 16.59
C GLU A 121 -23.55 8.99 16.20
N PRO A 122 -24.67 9.15 15.47
CA PRO A 122 -25.23 10.46 15.12
C PRO A 122 -25.57 11.33 16.33
N SER A 123 -25.90 10.71 17.46
CA SER A 123 -26.18 11.38 18.73
C SER A 123 -24.91 11.78 19.50
N ALA A 124 -23.75 11.18 19.18
CA ALA A 124 -22.50 11.52 19.84
C ALA A 124 -21.93 12.84 19.29
N PRO A 125 -21.22 13.61 20.14
CA PRO A 125 -20.48 14.77 19.67
C PRO A 125 -19.38 14.34 18.68
N PRO A 126 -19.13 15.12 17.61
CA PRO A 126 -17.96 14.93 16.75
C PRO A 126 -16.66 14.97 17.58
N ARG A 127 -15.72 14.10 17.23
CA ARG A 127 -14.41 14.02 17.87
C ARG A 127 -13.31 14.28 16.84
N ASP A 128 -12.24 14.92 17.31
CA ASP A 128 -11.04 15.14 16.53
C ASP A 128 -10.11 13.92 16.62
N PHE A 129 -9.64 13.46 15.47
CA PHE A 129 -8.60 12.45 15.37
C PHE A 129 -7.47 12.97 14.50
N LYS A 130 -6.27 12.39 14.67
CA LYS A 130 -5.16 12.55 13.74
C LYS A 130 -4.74 11.20 13.18
N LEU A 131 -4.46 11.16 11.88
CA LEU A 131 -3.87 9.98 11.24
C LEU A 131 -2.37 9.95 11.52
N THR A 132 -1.87 8.81 11.98
CA THR A 132 -0.49 8.62 12.49
C THR A 132 0.43 7.95 11.48
N THR A 133 -0.09 7.55 10.32
CA THR A 133 0.65 6.89 9.26
C THR A 133 0.63 7.73 7.99
N VAL A 134 1.49 7.39 7.03
CA VAL A 134 1.45 7.98 5.69
C VAL A 134 0.06 7.74 5.13
N THR A 135 -0.59 8.82 4.69
CA THR A 135 -1.98 8.78 4.23
C THR A 135 -2.03 8.93 2.72
N TYR A 136 -2.68 7.98 2.04
CA TYR A 136 -2.95 8.10 0.61
C TYR A 136 -3.85 9.32 0.34
N GLY A 137 -3.56 10.04 -0.74
CA GLY A 137 -4.22 11.31 -1.06
C GLY A 137 -3.40 12.54 -0.67
N THR A 138 -2.33 12.38 0.13
CA THR A 138 -1.30 13.41 0.31
C THR A 138 -0.32 13.41 -0.86
N ALA A 139 0.16 14.60 -1.26
CA ALA A 139 1.06 14.77 -2.40
C ALA A 139 2.41 14.05 -2.18
N ALA A 140 2.95 14.11 -0.96
CA ALA A 140 4.20 13.45 -0.59
C ALA A 140 4.05 11.94 -0.34
N GLY A 141 2.82 11.44 -0.21
CA GLY A 141 2.54 10.04 0.19
C GLY A 141 3.27 9.00 -0.64
N PRO A 142 3.20 9.03 -1.99
CA PRO A 142 3.91 8.08 -2.84
C PRO A 142 5.44 8.11 -2.64
N TYR A 143 6.04 9.29 -2.56
CA TYR A 143 7.48 9.43 -2.33
C TYR A 143 7.87 8.85 -0.97
N LEU A 144 7.16 9.21 0.10
CA LEU A 144 7.44 8.72 1.44
C LEU A 144 7.38 7.19 1.50
N ALA A 145 6.38 6.60 0.86
CA ALA A 145 6.21 5.14 0.85
C ALA A 145 7.34 4.42 0.10
N LEU A 146 7.65 4.86 -1.12
CA LEU A 146 8.71 4.27 -1.92
C LEU A 146 10.11 4.51 -1.33
N ARG A 147 10.36 5.73 -0.82
CA ARG A 147 11.64 6.07 -0.19
C ARG A 147 11.88 5.25 1.07
N THR A 148 10.83 4.89 1.81
CA THR A 148 10.92 4.00 2.98
C THR A 148 11.33 2.59 2.56
N LEU A 149 10.74 2.02 1.51
CA LEU A 149 11.16 0.72 0.99
C LEU A 149 12.61 0.73 0.47
N GLN A 150 13.03 1.82 -0.20
CA GLN A 150 14.43 1.98 -0.63
C GLN A 150 15.39 2.10 0.56
N GLN A 151 14.96 2.73 1.66
CA GLN A 151 15.77 2.78 2.89
C GLN A 151 15.92 1.38 3.47
N LEU A 152 14.80 0.66 3.62
CA LEU A 152 14.80 -0.71 4.13
C LEU A 152 15.71 -1.62 3.31
N ALA A 153 15.65 -1.52 1.97
CA ALA A 153 16.54 -2.25 1.09
C ALA A 153 18.01 -1.94 1.38
N SER A 154 18.36 -0.67 1.63
CA SER A 154 19.74 -0.26 1.91
C SER A 154 20.22 -0.70 3.31
N ASP A 155 19.34 -0.63 4.30
CA ASP A 155 19.66 -1.00 5.69
C ASP A 155 19.87 -2.52 5.83
N GLU A 156 19.10 -3.33 5.09
CA GLU A 156 19.08 -4.78 5.20
C GLU A 156 19.84 -5.52 4.08
N GLU A 157 20.42 -4.80 3.11
CA GLU A 157 21.14 -5.37 1.95
C GLU A 157 22.26 -6.33 2.35
N SER A 158 22.97 -6.04 3.43
CA SER A 158 24.05 -6.89 3.92
C SER A 158 23.57 -8.29 4.35
N LYS A 159 22.31 -8.42 4.79
CA LYS A 159 21.69 -9.68 5.23
C LYS A 159 20.89 -10.34 4.12
N PHE A 160 20.22 -9.55 3.29
CA PHE A 160 19.27 -10.02 2.28
C PHE A 160 19.52 -9.35 0.91
N PRO A 161 20.66 -9.61 0.25
CA PRO A 161 21.04 -8.94 -0.99
C PRO A 161 20.05 -9.18 -2.15
N LEU A 162 19.48 -10.38 -2.28
CA LEU A 162 18.47 -10.68 -3.31
C LEU A 162 17.15 -9.97 -3.01
N GLY A 163 16.79 -9.90 -1.72
CA GLY A 163 15.64 -9.15 -1.25
C GLY A 163 15.77 -7.65 -1.54
N ALA A 164 16.92 -7.06 -1.23
CA ALA A 164 17.19 -5.65 -1.45
C ALA A 164 17.16 -5.28 -2.93
N ALA A 165 17.76 -6.11 -3.80
CA ALA A 165 17.65 -5.94 -5.24
C ALA A 165 16.21 -6.00 -5.74
N ALA A 166 15.41 -6.97 -5.26
CA ALA A 166 14.00 -7.06 -5.62
C ALA A 166 13.17 -5.86 -5.15
N LEU A 167 13.39 -5.34 -3.93
CA LEU A 167 12.71 -4.13 -3.46
C LEU A 167 12.97 -2.91 -4.35
N ARG A 168 14.18 -2.81 -4.92
CA ARG A 168 14.56 -1.71 -5.79
C ARG A 168 14.02 -1.86 -7.22
N GLU A 169 13.88 -3.09 -7.71
CA GLU A 169 13.69 -3.32 -9.15
C GLU A 169 12.39 -4.04 -9.52
N ASP A 170 11.76 -4.78 -8.59
CA ASP A 170 10.65 -5.70 -8.90
C ASP A 170 9.33 -5.26 -8.26
N PHE A 171 9.32 -4.18 -7.48
CA PHE A 171 8.12 -3.60 -6.92
C PHE A 171 7.58 -2.46 -7.79
N TYR A 172 6.27 -2.52 -8.04
CA TYR A 172 5.47 -1.40 -8.51
C TYR A 172 4.55 -0.94 -7.39
N VAL A 173 4.95 0.09 -6.67
CA VAL A 173 4.27 0.54 -5.43
C VAL A 173 4.19 -0.61 -4.42
N ASP A 174 3.01 -1.17 -4.17
CA ASP A 174 2.76 -2.28 -3.25
C ASP A 174 2.80 -3.66 -3.93
N ASP A 175 2.82 -3.72 -5.27
CA ASP A 175 2.80 -4.96 -6.03
C ASP A 175 4.22 -5.48 -6.32
N LEU A 176 4.49 -6.73 -5.92
CA LEU A 176 5.73 -7.45 -6.24
C LEU A 176 5.54 -8.33 -7.50
N LEU A 177 6.46 -8.23 -8.45
CA LEU A 177 6.57 -9.13 -9.61
C LEU A 177 8.01 -9.64 -9.76
N ALA A 178 8.31 -10.77 -9.13
CA ALA A 178 9.66 -11.33 -9.08
C ALA A 178 9.72 -12.78 -9.58
N GLY A 179 10.93 -13.24 -9.88
CA GLY A 179 11.16 -14.60 -10.37
C GLY A 179 12.63 -14.92 -10.58
N ALA A 180 12.90 -16.11 -11.13
CA ALA A 180 14.22 -16.55 -11.55
C ALA A 180 14.16 -17.59 -12.70
N GLY A 181 15.33 -17.92 -13.26
CA GLY A 181 15.46 -18.92 -14.33
C GLY A 181 15.32 -20.37 -13.86
N ASP A 182 15.61 -20.64 -12.59
CA ASP A 182 15.51 -21.95 -11.94
C ASP A 182 14.77 -21.86 -10.60
N LEU A 183 14.23 -23.00 -10.16
CA LEU A 183 13.38 -23.08 -8.97
C LEU A 183 14.12 -22.74 -7.68
N ASN A 184 15.39 -23.15 -7.54
CA ASN A 184 16.16 -22.92 -6.32
C ASN A 184 16.47 -21.43 -6.14
N SER A 185 16.88 -20.76 -7.23
CA SER A 185 17.08 -19.31 -7.22
C SER A 185 15.78 -18.54 -6.93
N ALA A 186 14.65 -19.00 -7.48
CA ALA A 186 13.35 -18.38 -7.22
C ALA A 186 12.92 -18.55 -5.73
N LEU A 187 13.14 -19.73 -5.14
CA LEU A 187 12.89 -19.99 -3.72
C LEU A 187 13.80 -19.15 -2.81
N ALA A 188 15.09 -19.06 -3.13
CA ALA A 188 16.04 -18.22 -2.39
C ALA A 188 15.61 -16.74 -2.40
N ARG A 189 15.25 -16.24 -3.59
CA ARG A 189 14.79 -14.87 -3.78
C ARG A 189 13.47 -14.60 -3.04
N GLN A 190 12.50 -15.51 -3.16
CA GLN A 190 11.23 -15.42 -2.43
C GLN A 190 11.47 -15.35 -0.91
N ARG A 191 12.33 -16.21 -0.38
CA ARG A 191 12.66 -16.25 1.05
C ARG A 191 13.31 -14.96 1.52
N GLU A 192 14.34 -14.47 0.82
CA GLU A 192 15.02 -13.23 1.20
C GLU A 192 14.09 -12.02 1.13
N ILE A 193 13.23 -11.93 0.12
CA ILE A 193 12.21 -10.88 0.03
C ILE A 193 11.27 -10.94 1.24
N SER A 194 10.76 -12.12 1.59
CA SER A 194 9.89 -12.28 2.77
C SER A 194 10.60 -11.86 4.05
N GLN A 195 11.84 -12.29 4.26
CA GLN A 195 12.61 -11.98 5.46
C GLN A 195 12.96 -10.49 5.58
N LEU A 196 13.37 -9.85 4.47
CA LEU A 196 13.66 -8.42 4.42
C LEU A 196 12.40 -7.60 4.73
N GLN A 197 11.28 -7.94 4.09
CA GLN A 197 10.02 -7.25 4.32
C GLN A 197 9.51 -7.45 5.75
N GLU A 198 9.65 -8.64 6.33
CA GLU A 198 9.34 -8.89 7.74
C GLU A 198 10.20 -8.04 8.68
N ALA A 199 11.50 -7.86 8.38
CA ALA A 199 12.39 -6.99 9.16
C ALA A 199 11.93 -5.52 9.16
N GLY A 200 11.35 -5.06 8.05
CA GLY A 200 10.75 -3.73 7.93
C GLY A 200 9.30 -3.61 8.39
N GLY A 201 8.66 -4.71 8.83
CA GLY A 201 7.24 -4.73 9.19
C GLY A 201 6.27 -4.72 7.99
N PHE A 202 6.76 -4.97 6.78
CA PHE A 202 5.98 -4.95 5.53
C PHE A 202 5.41 -6.31 5.14
N ARG A 203 4.41 -6.81 5.87
CA ARG A 203 3.82 -8.14 5.59
C ARG A 203 3.32 -8.26 4.15
N LEU A 204 3.80 -9.28 3.44
CA LEU A 204 3.36 -9.62 2.08
C LEU A 204 2.18 -10.60 2.09
N ARG A 205 1.15 -10.33 1.27
CA ARG A 205 -0.03 -11.18 1.07
C ARG A 205 -0.31 -11.41 -0.42
N LYS A 206 -1.45 -12.06 -0.71
CA LYS A 206 -1.92 -12.43 -2.06
C LYS A 206 -0.83 -13.09 -2.90
N TRP A 207 -0.05 -13.97 -2.28
CA TRP A 207 0.99 -14.74 -2.95
C TRP A 207 0.40 -15.64 -4.02
N ILE A 208 0.98 -15.59 -5.20
CA ILE A 208 0.60 -16.38 -6.36
C ILE A 208 1.85 -16.71 -7.18
N SER A 209 1.90 -17.90 -7.78
CA SER A 209 3.05 -18.37 -8.55
C SER A 209 2.62 -19.34 -9.64
N ASN A 210 3.41 -19.42 -10.73
CA ASN A 210 3.24 -20.44 -11.76
C ASN A 210 3.72 -21.83 -11.36
N ASP A 211 4.47 -21.95 -10.26
CA ASP A 211 4.90 -23.23 -9.70
C ASP A 211 4.45 -23.38 -8.24
N PRO A 212 3.69 -24.43 -7.86
CA PRO A 212 3.23 -24.63 -6.49
C PRO A 212 4.36 -24.74 -5.46
N ALA A 213 5.58 -25.16 -5.85
CA ALA A 213 6.71 -25.27 -4.95
C ALA A 213 7.08 -23.91 -4.32
N LEU A 214 6.91 -22.80 -5.05
CA LEU A 214 7.16 -21.45 -4.56
C LEU A 214 6.16 -20.97 -3.50
N LEU A 215 5.03 -21.66 -3.35
CA LEU A 215 4.01 -21.32 -2.36
C LEU A 215 4.04 -22.24 -1.14
N GLN A 216 4.82 -23.33 -1.13
CA GLN A 216 4.81 -24.32 -0.04
C GLN A 216 5.15 -23.71 1.32
N ALA A 217 6.12 -22.81 1.36
CA ALA A 217 6.55 -22.11 2.59
C ALA A 217 5.65 -20.93 2.99
N ILE A 218 4.74 -20.50 2.11
CA ILE A 218 3.82 -19.38 2.36
C ILE A 218 2.58 -19.86 3.11
N ARG A 219 2.14 -19.11 4.13
CA ARG A 219 0.91 -19.44 4.88
C ARG A 219 -0.31 -19.41 3.98
N GLN A 220 -1.27 -20.30 4.22
CA GLN A 220 -2.45 -20.42 3.35
C GLN A 220 -3.29 -19.13 3.33
N GLU A 221 -3.38 -18.39 4.45
CA GLU A 221 -4.10 -17.12 4.49
C GLU A 221 -3.47 -16.00 3.66
N ASP A 222 -2.18 -16.11 3.35
CA ASP A 222 -1.43 -15.12 2.58
C ASP A 222 -1.40 -15.46 1.09
N ARG A 223 -1.97 -16.60 0.65
CA ARG A 223 -2.04 -17.02 -0.76
C ARG A 223 -3.28 -16.45 -1.46
N LEU A 224 -3.15 -16.05 -2.72
CA LEU A 224 -4.27 -15.58 -3.54
C LEU A 224 -5.10 -16.75 -4.06
N GLN A 225 -6.41 -16.70 -3.84
CA GLN A 225 -7.40 -17.60 -4.45
C GLN A 225 -8.46 -16.74 -5.16
N PRO A 226 -8.79 -16.97 -6.45
CA PRO A 226 -8.31 -18.01 -7.39
C PRO A 226 -6.95 -17.71 -8.04
N ALA A 227 -6.40 -18.68 -8.80
CA ALA A 227 -5.06 -18.69 -9.42
C ALA A 227 -4.85 -17.69 -10.59
N SER A 228 -5.50 -16.52 -10.55
CA SER A 228 -5.28 -15.46 -11.52
C SER A 228 -5.18 -14.10 -10.84
N ARG A 229 -4.23 -13.28 -11.29
CA ARG A 229 -4.01 -11.91 -10.82
C ARG A 229 -4.29 -10.93 -11.95
N VAL A 230 -4.94 -9.81 -11.64
CA VAL A 230 -5.08 -8.69 -12.57
C VAL A 230 -3.99 -7.69 -12.27
N LEU A 231 -3.14 -7.40 -13.26
CA LEU A 231 -2.13 -6.36 -13.25
C LEU A 231 -2.76 -5.12 -13.91
N GLN A 232 -3.00 -4.07 -13.13
CA GLN A 232 -3.58 -2.84 -13.68
C GLN A 232 -2.47 -1.98 -14.27
N LEU A 233 -2.46 -1.82 -15.59
CA LEU A 233 -1.46 -1.00 -16.28
C LEU A 233 -1.67 0.51 -16.07
N ASP A 234 -2.92 0.92 -15.76
CA ASP A 234 -3.29 2.30 -15.50
C ASP A 234 -4.46 2.35 -14.49
N GLU A 235 -4.30 3.10 -13.40
CA GLU A 235 -5.38 3.32 -12.43
C GLU A 235 -6.52 4.20 -12.98
N ARG A 236 -6.26 4.98 -14.05
CA ARG A 236 -7.20 5.93 -14.65
C ARG A 236 -8.05 5.30 -15.77
N VAL A 237 -7.58 4.23 -16.40
CA VAL A 237 -8.27 3.56 -17.52
C VAL A 237 -8.68 2.15 -17.10
N ARG A 238 -9.96 1.97 -16.76
CA ARG A 238 -10.55 0.69 -16.30
C ARG A 238 -10.52 -0.46 -17.32
N THR A 239 -10.06 -0.21 -18.55
CA THR A 239 -10.24 -1.10 -19.70
C THR A 239 -8.96 -1.82 -20.14
N LEU A 240 -7.78 -1.48 -19.60
CA LEU A 240 -6.48 -2.02 -20.05
C LEU A 240 -5.74 -2.78 -18.93
N GLY A 241 -6.45 -3.66 -18.21
CA GLY A 241 -5.80 -4.53 -17.23
C GLY A 241 -5.26 -5.80 -17.91
N ILE A 242 -4.01 -6.17 -17.64
CA ILE A 242 -3.49 -7.48 -18.06
C ILE A 242 -3.85 -8.49 -16.98
N ARG A 243 -4.60 -9.53 -17.30
CA ARG A 243 -4.84 -10.65 -16.38
C ARG A 243 -3.81 -11.74 -16.61
N TRP A 244 -3.05 -12.07 -15.57
CA TRP A 244 -2.15 -13.22 -15.56
C TRP A 244 -2.84 -14.45 -14.97
N ASN A 245 -2.83 -15.55 -15.70
CA ASN A 245 -3.18 -16.87 -15.19
C ASN A 245 -1.90 -17.58 -14.77
N ALA A 246 -1.75 -17.83 -13.47
CA ALA A 246 -0.53 -18.42 -12.95
C ALA A 246 -0.39 -19.89 -13.35
N ALA A 247 -1.50 -20.65 -13.43
CA ALA A 247 -1.45 -22.07 -13.73
C ALA A 247 -0.99 -22.37 -15.16
N THR A 248 -1.36 -21.53 -16.13
CA THR A 248 -0.94 -21.65 -17.53
C THR A 248 0.23 -20.73 -17.88
N ASP A 249 0.60 -19.85 -16.96
CA ASP A 249 1.58 -18.79 -17.16
C ASP A 249 1.32 -17.91 -18.41
N THR A 250 0.07 -17.48 -18.60
CA THR A 250 -0.37 -16.71 -19.77
C THR A 250 -1.05 -15.39 -19.40
N PHE A 251 -0.89 -14.38 -20.25
CA PHE A 251 -1.63 -13.12 -20.18
C PHE A 251 -2.94 -13.18 -20.97
N HIS A 252 -3.95 -12.51 -20.43
CA HIS A 252 -5.26 -12.29 -21.03
C HIS A 252 -5.56 -10.78 -20.99
N PHE A 253 -6.24 -10.29 -22.02
CA PHE A 253 -6.61 -8.88 -22.22
C PHE A 253 -8.13 -8.73 -22.29
#